data_AF-A0A2M8IT74-F1
#
_entry.id   AF-A0A2M8IT74-F1
#
_cell.length_a   1.000
_cell.length_b   1.000
_cell.length_c   1.000
_cell.angle_alpha   90.00
_cell.angle_beta   90.00
_cell.angle_gamma   90.00
#
_symmetry.space_group_name_H-M   'P 1'
#
loop_
_entity.id
_entity.type
_entity.pdbx_description
1 polymer ?
#
loop_
_entity_poly.entity_id
_entity_poly.type
_entity_poly.pdbx_seq_one_letter_code
_entity_poly.pdbx_strand_id
1 'polypeptide(L)'
;MTLVVHPDPQEPAGGFAFLELPDGSLQGDTTTVAVFDAYGERWLRQAVARNDRDLNWQTERFEFGPYRIYRHEGADWVRIGPEIVNWIEEYAPLRIAVGGAAYNVIWPDDVAPRARAAELGDIRPVARPRPVVATPAPAPR
;
A
#
# COMPACT_ATOMS: atom_id res chain seq x y z
N MET A 1 -18.53 -14.32 7.85
CA MET A 1 -17.17 -14.27 8.39
C MET A 1 -16.48 -13.09 7.73
N THR A 2 -15.97 -12.16 8.52
CA THR A 2 -15.45 -10.88 8.03
C THR A 2 -13.96 -10.84 8.35
N LEU A 3 -13.17 -10.31 7.42
CA LEU A 3 -11.76 -9.98 7.63
C LEU A 3 -11.70 -8.49 7.95
N VAL A 4 -11.03 -8.12 9.04
CA VAL A 4 -10.81 -6.71 9.42
C VAL A 4 -9.34 -6.38 9.20
N VAL A 5 -9.07 -5.17 8.71
CA VAL A 5 -7.70 -4.69 8.46
C VAL A 5 -7.39 -3.60 9.46
N HIS A 6 -6.24 -3.69 10.12
CA HIS A 6 -5.76 -2.71 11.10
C HIS A 6 -4.38 -2.18 10.70
N PRO A 7 -4.08 -0.90 10.92
CA PRO A 7 -2.72 -0.39 10.78
C PRO A 7 -1.80 -1.01 11.83
N ASP A 8 -0.51 -1.15 11.51
CA ASP A 8 0.48 -1.55 12.50
C ASP A 8 0.97 -0.33 13.31
N PRO A 9 0.64 -0.21 14.61
CA PRO A 9 1.04 0.93 15.43
C PRO A 9 2.56 1.02 15.66
N GLN A 10 3.31 -0.07 15.44
CA GLN A 10 4.77 -0.06 15.53
C GLN A 10 5.42 0.56 14.29
N GLU A 11 4.66 0.77 13.21
CA GLU A 11 5.14 1.30 11.93
C GLU A 11 4.37 2.57 11.56
N PRO A 12 4.54 3.68 12.30
CA PRO A 12 3.79 4.93 12.07
C PRO A 12 4.09 5.57 10.71
N ALA A 13 5.18 5.17 10.05
CA ALA A 13 5.51 5.58 8.69
C ALA A 13 4.71 4.81 7.61
N GLY A 14 3.89 3.83 8.00
CA GLY A 14 3.05 3.02 7.13
C GLY A 14 3.76 1.81 6.50
N GLY A 15 3.00 1.11 5.65
CA GLY A 15 3.44 -0.06 4.90
C GLY A 15 3.30 -1.38 5.63
N PHE A 16 2.73 -1.40 6.82
CA PHE A 16 2.43 -2.64 7.54
C PHE A 16 1.00 -2.58 8.05
N ALA A 17 0.35 -3.74 8.04
CA ALA A 17 -1.02 -3.89 8.52
C ALA A 17 -1.21 -5.28 9.13
N PHE A 18 -2.24 -5.40 9.95
CA PHE A 18 -2.72 -6.68 10.44
C PHE A 18 -4.04 -7.03 9.78
N LEU A 19 -4.18 -8.30 9.42
CA LEU A 19 -5.45 -8.93 9.04
C LEU A 19 -5.96 -9.68 10.26
N GLU A 20 -7.09 -9.24 10.82
CA GLU A 20 -7.80 -9.92 11.90
C GLU A 20 -8.86 -10.86 11.30
N LEU A 21 -8.81 -12.13 11.70
CA LEU A 21 -9.79 -13.15 11.37
C LEU A 21 -10.39 -13.75 12.66
N PRO A 22 -11.65 -14.23 12.63
CA PRO A 22 -12.25 -14.92 13.77
C PRO A 22 -11.41 -16.09 14.27
N ASP A 23 -11.47 -16.40 15.56
CA ASP A 23 -10.76 -17.56 16.16
C ASP A 23 -10.95 -18.85 15.35
N GLY A 24 -9.84 -19.56 15.14
CA GLY A 24 -9.84 -20.85 14.43
C GLY A 24 -10.08 -20.74 12.93
N SER A 25 -10.02 -19.55 12.34
CA SER A 25 -10.08 -19.35 10.89
C SER A 25 -8.83 -19.89 10.19
N LEU A 26 -7.68 -19.89 10.87
CA LEU A 26 -6.40 -20.31 10.29
C LEU A 26 -5.80 -21.52 11.03
N GLN A 27 -5.32 -22.47 10.23
CA GLN A 27 -4.67 -23.69 10.71
C GLN A 27 -3.14 -23.55 10.68
N GLY A 28 -2.45 -24.22 11.62
CA GLY A 28 -0.98 -24.22 11.69
C GLY A 28 -0.37 -22.94 12.25
N ASP A 29 0.92 -22.72 12.01
CA ASP A 29 1.68 -21.57 12.53
C ASP A 29 1.90 -20.46 11.50
N THR A 30 1.69 -20.77 10.22
CA THR A 30 1.92 -19.85 9.11
C THR A 30 0.85 -19.98 8.03
N THR A 31 0.59 -18.89 7.31
CA THR A 31 -0.37 -18.84 6.21
C THR A 31 0.19 -18.09 5.00
N THR A 32 -0.42 -18.27 3.84
CA THR A 32 -0.24 -17.38 2.68
C THR A 32 -1.34 -16.32 2.61
N VAL A 33 -1.05 -15.25 1.89
CA VAL A 33 -2.00 -14.17 1.56
C VAL A 33 -1.97 -13.90 0.06
N ALA A 34 -3.12 -13.79 -0.59
CA ALA A 34 -3.23 -13.33 -1.98
C ALA A 34 -4.22 -12.18 -2.07
N VAL A 35 -3.93 -11.18 -2.90
CA VAL A 35 -4.76 -9.97 -3.03
C VAL A 35 -5.24 -9.84 -4.47
N PHE A 36 -6.55 -9.73 -4.64
CA PHE A 36 -7.20 -9.51 -5.92
C PHE A 36 -7.91 -8.15 -5.90
N ASP A 37 -7.57 -7.29 -6.85
CA ASP A 37 -8.27 -6.05 -7.12
C ASP A 37 -9.60 -6.37 -7.80
N ALA A 38 -10.72 -6.08 -7.11
CA ALA A 38 -12.04 -6.38 -7.62
C ALA A 38 -12.46 -5.47 -8.78
N TYR A 39 -11.82 -4.30 -8.94
CA TYR A 39 -12.10 -3.36 -10.02
C TYR A 39 -11.30 -3.71 -11.28
N GLY A 40 -9.98 -3.83 -11.14
CA GLY A 40 -9.08 -4.16 -12.26
C GLY A 40 -9.03 -5.65 -12.62
N GLU A 41 -9.75 -6.50 -11.88
CA GLU A 41 -9.82 -7.96 -12.05
C GLU A 41 -8.45 -8.64 -12.15
N ARG A 42 -7.53 -8.22 -11.29
CA ARG A 42 -6.11 -8.57 -11.34
C ARG A 42 -5.55 -8.89 -9.97
N TRP A 43 -4.60 -9.82 -9.94
CA TRP A 43 -3.90 -10.22 -8.73
C TRP A 43 -2.69 -9.34 -8.50
N LEU A 44 -2.46 -8.97 -7.25
CA LEU A 44 -1.23 -8.32 -6.85
C LEU A 44 -0.09 -9.34 -6.98
N ARG A 45 1.01 -8.91 -7.59
CA ARG A 45 2.21 -9.74 -7.76
C ARG A 45 3.34 -9.28 -6.85
N GLN A 46 4.40 -10.10 -6.76
CA GLN A 46 5.65 -9.65 -6.17
C GLN A 46 6.20 -8.43 -6.93
N ALA A 47 6.38 -7.31 -6.24
CA ALA A 47 6.74 -6.04 -6.88
C ALA A 47 7.98 -6.16 -7.78
N VAL A 48 7.85 -5.73 -9.05
CA VAL A 48 8.93 -5.83 -10.06
C VAL A 48 9.43 -4.46 -10.49
N ALA A 49 8.60 -3.42 -10.39
CA ALA A 49 8.97 -2.05 -10.71
C ALA A 49 8.73 -1.13 -9.49
N ARG A 50 9.74 -0.33 -9.14
CA ARG A 50 9.65 0.59 -7.99
C ARG A 50 8.62 1.70 -8.21
N ASN A 51 8.38 2.15 -9.45
CA ASN A 51 7.65 3.41 -9.70
C ASN A 51 6.39 3.26 -10.56
N ASP A 52 5.99 2.04 -10.90
CA ASP A 52 4.79 1.80 -11.68
C ASP A 52 3.88 0.83 -10.93
N ARG A 53 2.75 1.34 -10.43
CA ARG A 53 1.77 0.56 -9.68
C ARG A 53 1.07 -0.45 -10.56
N ASP A 54 0.80 -0.12 -11.83
CA ASP A 54 0.08 -1.00 -12.75
C ASP A 54 0.91 -2.24 -13.10
N LEU A 55 2.24 -2.11 -13.16
CA LEU A 55 3.16 -3.24 -13.37
C LEU A 55 3.19 -4.24 -12.21
N ASN A 56 2.63 -3.89 -11.05
CA ASN A 56 2.55 -4.77 -9.88
C ASN A 56 1.22 -5.54 -9.80
N TRP A 57 0.42 -5.50 -10.86
CA TRP A 57 -0.77 -6.32 -11.00
C TRP A 57 -0.64 -7.27 -12.19
N GLN A 58 -1.20 -8.47 -12.08
CA GLN A 58 -1.10 -9.52 -13.09
C GLN A 58 -2.34 -10.41 -13.14
N THR A 59 -2.51 -11.17 -14.21
CA THR A 59 -3.65 -12.09 -14.38
C THR A 59 -3.55 -13.33 -13.51
N GLU A 60 -2.34 -13.83 -13.27
CA GLU A 60 -2.11 -15.07 -12.52
C GLU A 60 -2.11 -14.81 -11.01
N ARG A 61 -2.78 -15.68 -10.24
CA ARG A 61 -2.77 -15.58 -8.78
C ARG A 61 -1.36 -15.71 -8.23
N PHE A 62 -0.98 -14.78 -7.36
CA PHE A 62 0.26 -14.81 -6.62
C PHE A 62 -0.02 -14.87 -5.12
N GLU A 63 0.71 -15.72 -4.41
CA GLU A 63 0.59 -15.91 -2.97
C GLU A 63 1.84 -15.39 -2.27
N PHE A 64 1.63 -14.41 -1.39
CA PHE A 64 2.64 -13.87 -0.50
C PHE A 64 2.76 -14.72 0.77
N GLY A 65 3.94 -14.70 1.38
CA GLY A 65 4.24 -15.40 2.64
C GLY A 65 5.38 -16.41 2.48
N PRO A 66 5.49 -17.38 3.41
CA PRO A 66 4.59 -17.62 4.53
C PRO A 66 4.63 -16.49 5.58
N TYR A 67 3.46 -16.08 6.07
CA TYR A 67 3.31 -15.15 7.19
C TYR A 67 2.99 -15.91 8.47
N ARG A 68 3.54 -15.45 9.60
CA ARG A 68 3.22 -16.00 10.91
C ARG A 68 1.79 -15.68 11.31
N ILE A 69 1.11 -16.67 11.89
CA ILE A 69 -0.21 -16.50 12.52
C ILE A 69 0.02 -16.15 14.00
N TYR A 70 -0.51 -15.02 14.44
CA TYR A 70 -0.53 -14.61 15.83
C TYR A 70 -1.91 -14.89 16.40
N ARG A 71 -1.98 -15.66 17.49
CA ARG A 71 -3.25 -15.97 18.16
C ARG A 71 -3.33 -15.12 19.42
N HIS A 72 -4.24 -14.16 19.43
CA HIS A 72 -4.49 -13.35 20.61
C HIS A 72 -5.96 -12.93 20.68
N GLU A 73 -6.47 -12.80 21.91
CA GLU A 73 -7.80 -12.24 22.18
C GLU A 73 -8.98 -12.92 21.46
N GLY A 74 -8.86 -14.21 21.13
CA GLY A 74 -9.91 -14.95 20.42
C GLY A 74 -10.00 -14.59 18.93
N ALA A 75 -8.88 -14.24 18.32
CA ALA A 75 -8.76 -13.99 16.89
C ALA A 75 -7.41 -14.49 16.35
N ASP A 76 -7.39 -14.81 15.06
CA ASP A 76 -6.20 -15.14 14.30
C ASP A 76 -5.73 -13.89 13.54
N TRP A 77 -4.51 -13.45 13.82
CA TRP A 77 -3.92 -12.22 13.28
C TRP A 77 -2.76 -12.54 12.34
N VAL A 78 -2.72 -11.86 11.20
CA VAL A 78 -1.65 -12.00 10.20
C VAL A 78 -1.07 -10.62 9.90
N ARG A 79 0.23 -10.44 10.18
CA ARG A 79 0.93 -9.20 9.86
C ARG A 79 1.43 -9.23 8.42
N ILE A 80 0.92 -8.35 7.57
CA ILE A 80 1.35 -8.16 6.17
C ILE A 80 2.25 -6.93 6.05
N GLY A 81 3.16 -6.98 5.07
CA GLY A 81 4.19 -5.97 4.89
C GLY A 81 4.05 -5.07 3.66
N PRO A 82 5.09 -4.25 3.42
CA PRO A 82 5.08 -3.23 2.37
C PRO A 82 4.98 -3.81 0.97
N GLU A 83 5.34 -5.09 0.80
CA GLU A 83 5.14 -5.85 -0.42
C GLU A 83 3.68 -5.99 -0.84
N ILE A 84 2.74 -5.83 0.09
CA ILE A 84 1.30 -5.76 -0.17
C ILE A 84 0.80 -4.33 0.04
N VAL A 85 1.01 -3.77 1.23
CA VAL A 85 0.37 -2.52 1.69
C VAL A 85 0.72 -1.33 0.79
N ASN A 86 1.93 -1.26 0.23
CA ASN A 86 2.36 -0.10 -0.56
C ASN A 86 1.66 0.04 -1.92
N TRP A 87 0.98 -1.01 -2.36
CA TRP A 87 0.41 -1.11 -3.71
C TRP A 87 -1.11 -1.00 -3.72
N ILE A 88 -1.72 -0.91 -2.54
CA ILE A 88 -3.17 -0.80 -2.38
C ILE A 88 -3.53 0.67 -2.21
N GLU A 89 -4.63 1.06 -2.84
CA GLU A 89 -5.20 2.40 -2.72
C GLU A 89 -6.24 2.44 -1.60
N GLU A 90 -6.37 3.60 -0.94
CA GLU A 90 -7.41 3.85 0.06
C GLU A 90 -8.79 3.59 -0.57
N TYR A 91 -9.67 2.92 0.18
CA TYR A 91 -11.01 2.53 -0.26
C TYR A 91 -11.07 1.57 -1.46
N ALA A 92 -9.94 0.99 -1.87
CA ALA A 92 -9.93 0.00 -2.94
C ALA A 92 -10.80 -1.22 -2.56
N PRO A 93 -11.73 -1.66 -3.43
CA PRO A 93 -12.46 -2.90 -3.24
C PRO A 93 -11.56 -4.09 -3.58
N LEU A 94 -11.26 -4.92 -2.59
CA LEU A 94 -10.36 -6.06 -2.72
C LEU A 94 -11.06 -7.37 -2.38
N ARG A 95 -10.55 -8.45 -2.95
CA ARG A 95 -10.75 -9.81 -2.44
C ARG A 95 -9.42 -10.33 -1.92
N ILE A 96 -9.32 -10.49 -0.61
CA ILE A 96 -8.12 -10.97 0.07
C ILE A 96 -8.32 -12.45 0.41
N ALA A 97 -7.44 -13.31 -0.07
CA ALA A 97 -7.40 -14.71 0.31
C ALA A 97 -6.36 -14.94 1.40
N VAL A 98 -6.74 -15.54 2.51
CA VAL A 98 -5.86 -15.90 3.64
C VAL A 98 -6.11 -17.36 3.98
N GLY A 99 -5.06 -18.19 3.96
CA GLY A 99 -5.18 -19.61 4.30
C GLY A 99 -6.12 -20.39 3.38
N GLY A 100 -6.29 -19.93 2.13
CA GLY A 100 -7.21 -20.51 1.14
C GLY A 100 -8.65 -19.99 1.19
N ALA A 101 -9.06 -19.31 2.26
CA ALA A 101 -10.37 -18.66 2.35
C ALA A 101 -10.32 -17.23 1.78
N ALA A 102 -11.37 -16.78 1.08
CA ALA A 102 -11.42 -15.47 0.43
C ALA A 102 -12.46 -14.54 1.08
N TYR A 103 -12.07 -13.29 1.28
CA TYR A 103 -12.85 -12.26 1.96
C TYR A 103 -12.93 -11.01 1.09
N ASN A 104 -14.13 -10.43 0.93
CA ASN A 104 -14.29 -9.14 0.29
C ASN A 104 -14.05 -8.04 1.33
N VAL A 105 -13.17 -7.10 1.01
CA VAL A 105 -12.70 -6.04 1.91
C VAL A 105 -12.67 -4.73 1.15
N ILE A 106 -13.12 -3.65 1.79
CA ILE A 106 -12.81 -2.29 1.35
C ILE A 106 -11.58 -1.87 2.14
N TRP A 107 -10.50 -1.53 1.44
CA TRP A 107 -9.26 -1.13 2.11
C TRP A 107 -9.49 0.14 2.93
N PRO A 108 -9.10 0.18 4.22
CA PRO A 108 -9.37 1.33 5.07
C PRO A 108 -8.41 2.50 4.74
N ASP A 109 -8.79 3.71 5.17
CA ASP A 109 -7.99 4.93 4.97
C ASP A 109 -6.92 5.15 6.05
N ASP A 110 -7.00 4.45 7.17
CA ASP A 110 -6.01 4.53 8.27
C ASP A 110 -4.79 3.62 8.05
N VAL A 111 -4.81 2.77 7.01
CA VAL A 111 -3.69 1.92 6.60
C VAL A 111 -2.95 2.57 5.44
N ALA A 112 -1.99 3.42 5.79
CA ALA A 112 -1.18 4.13 4.82
C ALA A 112 -0.09 3.24 4.17
N PRO A 113 0.19 3.41 2.87
CA PRO A 113 1.42 2.88 2.27
C PRO A 113 2.63 3.49 2.98
N ARG A 114 3.76 2.77 3.00
CA ARG A 114 4.99 3.32 3.57
C ARG A 114 5.32 4.62 2.85
N ALA A 115 5.42 5.70 3.60
CA ALA A 115 5.97 6.95 3.11
C ALA A 115 7.36 6.64 2.55
N ARG A 116 7.49 6.70 1.22
CA ARG A 116 8.81 6.63 0.59
C ARG A 116 9.56 7.81 1.18
N ALA A 117 10.72 7.57 1.80
CA ALA A 117 11.66 8.66 2.06
C ALA A 117 11.72 9.44 0.75
N ALA A 118 11.32 10.71 0.77
CA ALA A 118 11.37 11.55 -0.42
C ALA A 118 12.76 11.35 -1.01
N GLU A 119 12.86 10.65 -2.14
CA GLU A 119 14.13 10.55 -2.82
C GLU A 119 14.50 12.00 -3.11
N LEU A 120 15.59 12.44 -2.49
CA LEU A 120 16.14 13.79 -2.57
C LEU A 120 16.28 14.14 -4.07
N GLY A 121 15.26 14.75 -4.67
CA GLY A 121 15.22 14.82 -6.14
C GLY A 121 14.05 15.57 -6.78
N ASP A 122 12.92 15.80 -6.10
CA ASP A 122 11.77 16.48 -6.74
C ASP A 122 11.25 17.72 -6.00
N ILE A 123 12.19 18.57 -5.57
CA ILE A 123 11.87 19.99 -5.44
C ILE A 123 12.51 20.68 -6.65
N ARG A 124 11.75 20.87 -7.73
CA ARG A 124 12.12 21.82 -8.78
C ARG A 124 11.66 23.21 -8.37
N PRO A 125 12.56 24.12 -7.94
CA PRO A 125 12.19 25.52 -7.87
C PRO A 125 11.90 26.03 -9.29
N VAL A 126 10.63 26.32 -9.57
CA VAL A 126 10.26 27.15 -10.72
C VAL A 126 10.81 28.56 -10.47
N ALA A 127 11.93 28.88 -11.11
CA ALA A 127 12.44 30.25 -11.13
C ALA A 127 11.39 31.13 -11.84
N ARG A 128 10.66 31.93 -11.06
CA ARG A 128 9.79 32.98 -11.60
C ARG A 128 10.70 34.01 -12.28
N PRO A 129 10.54 34.34 -13.57
CA PRO A 129 11.37 35.36 -14.21
C PRO A 129 11.20 36.68 -13.46
N ARG A 130 12.32 37.30 -13.07
CA ARG A 130 12.34 38.62 -12.46
C ARG A 130 11.88 39.63 -13.52
N PRO A 131 10.91 40.51 -13.24
CA PRO A 131 10.58 41.59 -14.16
C PRO A 131 11.83 42.45 -14.37
N VAL A 132 12.28 42.59 -15.61
CA VAL A 132 13.32 43.55 -15.98
C VAL A 132 12.72 44.94 -15.80
N VAL A 133 13.20 45.67 -14.81
CA VAL A 133 12.92 47.11 -14.69
C VAL A 133 13.62 47.78 -15.86
N ALA A 134 12.85 48.37 -16.78
CA ALA A 134 13.38 49.16 -17.88
C ALA A 134 14.10 50.40 -17.32
N THR A 135 15.39 50.54 -17.62
CA THR A 135 16.16 51.74 -17.32
C THR A 135 15.66 52.90 -18.20
N PRO A 136 15.30 54.07 -17.65
CA PRO A 136 14.94 55.22 -18.47
C PRO A 136 16.17 55.79 -19.21
N ALA A 137 15.98 56.18 -20.47
CA ALA A 137 17.01 56.72 -21.35
C ALA A 137 17.57 58.07 -20.84
N PRO A 138 18.86 58.37 -21.07
CA PRO A 138 19.43 59.67 -20.69
C PRO A 138 18.89 60.79 -21.58
N ALA A 139 18.59 61.94 -20.97
CA ALA A 139 18.09 63.12 -21.66
C ALA A 139 19.13 63.72 -22.63
N PRO A 140 18.69 64.26 -23.78
CA PRO A 140 19.58 64.97 -24.69
C PRO A 140 20.05 66.30 -24.07
N ARG A 141 21.30 66.66 -24.36
CA ARG A 141 21.93 67.94 -23.96
C ARG A 141 21.38 69.11 -24.75
#